data_AF-A0AAD3TRR5-F1
#
_entry.id   AF-A0AAD3TRR5-F1
#
_cell.length_a   1.000
_cell.length_b   1.000
_cell.length_c   1.000
_cell.angle_alpha   90.00
_cell.angle_beta   90.00
_cell.angle_gamma   90.00
#
_symmetry.space_group_name_H-M   'P 1'
#
loop_
_entity.id
_entity.type
_entity.pdbx_description
1 polymer ?
#
loop_
_entity_poly.entity_id
_entity_poly.type
_entity_poly.pdbx_seq_one_letter_code
_entity_poly.pdbx_strand_id
1 'polypeptide(L)' 'MSAPAPTPANQLYLGPSGGAPAPQGLFSYLWNEQIMNQAHREGNLNIARAVGLFVVGIIFVRSEVSSALVPVF' A
#
# COMPACT_ATOMS: atom_id res chain seq x y z
N MET A 1 13.13 60.76 -0.53
CA MET A 1 12.80 59.48 -1.19
C MET A 1 12.80 58.42 -0.09
N SER A 2 11.63 57.98 0.36
CA SER A 2 11.48 57.08 1.51
C SER A 2 11.37 55.64 1.00
N ALA A 3 12.20 54.73 1.50
CA ALA A 3 12.18 53.32 1.12
C ALA A 3 10.94 52.61 1.74
N PRO A 4 10.27 51.69 1.02
CA PRO A 4 9.19 50.88 1.57
C PRO A 4 9.73 49.89 2.61
N ALA A 5 8.99 49.72 3.71
CA ALA A 5 9.33 48.89 4.85
C ALA A 5 9.42 47.39 4.49
N PRO A 6 10.27 46.60 5.17
CA PRO A 6 10.40 45.17 4.93
C PRO A 6 9.09 44.44 5.25
N THR A 7 8.63 43.61 4.32
CA THR A 7 7.48 42.72 4.45
C THR A 7 7.73 41.71 5.58
N PRO A 8 6.78 41.48 6.50
CA PRO A 8 6.96 40.49 7.57
C PRO A 8 7.08 39.09 6.96
N ALA A 9 8.13 38.37 7.37
CA ALA A 9 8.39 37.00 6.98
C ALA A 9 7.16 36.11 7.24
N ASN A 10 6.81 35.32 6.24
CA ASN A 10 5.74 34.33 6.29
C ASN A 10 5.96 33.44 7.53
N GLN A 11 5.11 33.59 8.53
CA GLN A 11 5.24 32.85 9.78
C GLN A 11 5.03 31.37 9.47
N LEU A 12 6.13 30.61 9.46
CA LEU A 12 6.12 29.16 9.36
C LEU A 12 5.30 28.64 10.55
N TYR A 13 4.04 28.31 10.28
CA TYR A 13 3.11 27.76 11.27
C TYR A 13 3.61 26.37 11.69
N LEU A 14 4.46 26.34 12.71
CA LEU A 14 4.74 25.15 13.51
C LEU A 14 3.49 24.87 14.36
N GLY A 15 2.46 24.31 13.73
CA GLY A 15 1.46 23.54 14.47
C GLY A 15 2.15 22.43 15.27
N PRO A 16 1.48 21.80 16.26
CA PRO A 16 2.07 20.66 16.97
C PRO A 16 2.66 19.75 15.90
N SER A 17 3.96 19.47 15.99
CA SER A 17 4.64 18.57 15.06
C SER A 17 3.99 17.22 15.23
N GLY A 18 2.88 17.01 14.51
CA GLY A 18 2.18 15.76 14.39
C GLY A 18 3.28 14.78 14.03
N GLY A 19 3.56 13.86 14.96
CA GLY A 19 4.80 13.11 14.99
C GLY A 19 5.13 12.63 13.60
N ALA A 20 6.40 12.76 13.22
CA ALA A 20 6.91 12.22 11.96
C ALA A 20 6.25 10.84 11.74
N PRO A 21 5.60 10.61 10.58
CA PRO A 21 4.85 9.39 10.36
C PRO A 21 5.76 8.22 10.72
N ALA A 22 5.30 7.39 11.66
CA ALA A 22 6.06 6.24 12.14
C ALA A 22 6.59 5.47 10.93
N PRO A 23 7.85 4.99 10.96
CA PRO A 23 8.44 4.31 9.82
C PRO A 23 7.52 3.18 9.39
N GLN A 24 6.83 3.36 8.25
CA GLN A 24 5.96 2.33 7.72
C GLN A 24 6.85 1.14 7.36
N GLY A 25 6.52 -0.03 7.90
CA GLY A 25 7.16 -1.28 7.48
C GLY A 25 7.03 -1.46 5.97
N LEU A 26 7.98 -2.18 5.36
CA LEU A 26 8.01 -2.45 3.92
C LEU A 26 6.66 -2.93 3.35
N PHE A 27 5.94 -3.76 4.11
CA PHE A 27 4.62 -4.24 3.71
C PHE A 27 3.58 -3.11 3.68
N SER A 28 3.52 -2.28 4.71
CA SER A 28 2.61 -1.11 4.75
C SER A 28 2.94 -0.09 3.67
N TYR A 29 4.22 0.12 3.35
CA TYR A 29 4.62 0.98 2.24
C TYR A 29 4.16 0.41 0.90
N LEU A 30 4.44 -0.86 0.59
CA LEU A 30 3.98 -1.48 -0.65
C LEU A 30 2.44 -1.47 -0.76
N TRP A 31 1.75 -1.75 0.34
CA TRP A 31 0.29 -1.77 0.35
C TRP A 31 -0.31 -0.38 0.09
N ASN A 32 0.14 0.64 0.81
CA ASN A 32 -0.43 1.99 0.71
C ASN A 32 0.05 2.71 -0.56
N GLU A 33 1.35 2.63 -0.87
CA GLU A 33 1.98 3.44 -1.90
C GLU A 33 1.97 2.81 -3.29
N GLN A 34 1.92 1.49 -3.37
CA GLN A 34 1.92 0.77 -4.65
C GLN A 34 0.52 0.19 -4.95
N ILE A 35 -0.08 -0.56 -4.01
CA ILE A 35 -1.33 -1.27 -4.30
C ILE A 35 -2.56 -0.35 -4.21
N MET A 36 -2.63 0.51 -3.19
CA MET A 36 -3.76 1.43 -2.98
C MET A 36 -3.67 2.76 -3.75
N ASN A 37 -2.52 3.03 -4.39
CA ASN A 37 -2.28 4.28 -5.10
C ASN A 37 -3.25 4.46 -6.28
N GLN A 38 -3.97 5.59 -6.28
CA GLN A 38 -5.04 5.90 -7.24
C GLN A 38 -4.60 5.82 -8.71
N ALA A 39 -3.35 6.14 -9.03
CA ALA A 39 -2.89 6.17 -10.42
C ALA A 39 -2.99 4.82 -11.13
N HIS A 40 -2.82 3.71 -10.40
CA HIS A 40 -2.79 2.35 -10.96
C HIS A 40 -3.60 1.34 -10.13
N ARG A 41 -4.49 1.84 -9.26
CA ARG A 41 -5.18 1.04 -8.25
C ARG A 41 -5.92 -0.17 -8.81
N GLU A 42 -6.69 0.01 -9.88
CA GLU A 42 -7.46 -1.09 -10.47
C GLU A 42 -6.55 -2.21 -11.02
N GLY A 43 -5.48 -1.84 -11.72
CA GLY A 43 -4.50 -2.80 -12.23
C GLY A 43 -3.79 -3.53 -11.10
N ASN A 44 -3.33 -2.79 -10.09
CA ASN A 44 -2.57 -3.35 -8.97
C ASN A 44 -3.45 -4.23 -8.07
N LEU A 45 -4.72 -3.88 -7.89
CA LEU A 45 -5.70 -4.72 -7.18
C LEU A 45 -5.98 -6.02 -7.92
N ASN A 46 -6.11 -5.97 -9.25
CA ASN A 46 -6.32 -7.18 -10.05
C ASN A 46 -5.10 -8.12 -9.98
N ILE A 47 -3.88 -7.56 -10.01
CA ILE A 47 -2.64 -8.32 -9.82
C ILE A 47 -2.60 -8.93 -8.42
N ALA A 48 -2.86 -8.15 -7.37
CA ALA A 48 -2.88 -8.65 -5.99
C ALA A 48 -3.91 -9.77 -5.80
N ARG A 49 -5.09 -9.64 -6.42
CA ARG A 49 -6.13 -10.67 -6.43
C ARG A 49 -5.69 -11.94 -7.15
N ALA A 50 -5.10 -11.81 -8.34
CA ALA A 50 -4.62 -12.95 -9.12
C ALA A 50 -3.53 -13.72 -8.36
N VAL A 51 -2.58 -13.00 -7.75
CA VAL A 51 -1.54 -13.59 -6.89
C VAL A 51 -2.16 -14.31 -5.70
N GLY A 52 -3.15 -13.70 -5.03
CA GLY A 52 -3.88 -14.33 -3.94
C GLY A 52 -4.56 -15.64 -4.34
N LEU A 53 -5.29 -15.63 -5.46
CA LEU A 53 -5.95 -16.84 -5.99
C LEU A 53 -4.94 -17.93 -6.38
N PHE A 54 -3.81 -17.56 -6.95
CA PHE A 54 -2.75 -18.50 -7.32
C PHE A 54 -2.16 -19.20 -6.09
N VAL A 55 -1.85 -18.44 -5.03
CA VAL A 55 -1.35 -19.01 -3.77
C VAL A 55 -2.38 -19.94 -3.12
N VAL A 56 -3.65 -19.54 -3.10
CA VAL A 56 -4.75 -20.39 -2.63
C VAL A 56 -4.83 -21.69 -3.43
N GLY A 57 -4.70 -21.62 -4.76
CA GLY A 57 -4.66 -22.80 -5.64
C GLY A 57 -3.49 -23.73 -5.31
N ILE A 58 -2.28 -23.20 -5.08
CA ILE A 58 -1.13 -24.02 -4.68
C ILE A 58 -1.39 -24.72 -3.34
N ILE A 59 -1.91 -23.99 -2.36
CA ILE A 59 -2.24 -24.56 -1.04
C ILE A 59 -3.29 -25.67 -1.21
N PHE A 60 -4.31 -25.44 -2.03
CA PHE A 60 -5.34 -26.43 -2.32
C PHE A 60 -4.76 -27.71 -2.94
N VAL A 61 -3.92 -27.59 -3.98
CA VAL A 61 -3.26 -28.74 -4.63
C VAL A 61 -2.39 -29.52 -3.64
N ARG A 62 -1.64 -28.80 -2.78
CA ARG A 62 -0.79 -29.42 -1.76
C ARG A 62 -1.56 -29.98 -0.56
N SER A 63 -2.82 -29.60 -0.38
CA SER A 63 -3.64 -30.10 0.70
C SER A 63 -4.16 -31.49 0.38
N GLU A 64 -4.35 -32.31 1.41
CA GLU A 64 -4.98 -33.63 1.33
C GLU A 64 -6.41 -33.57 0.74
N VAL A 65 -7.03 -32.38 0.69
CA VAL A 65 -8.34 -32.15 0.06
C VAL A 65 -8.30 -32.38 -1.45
N SER A 66 -7.12 -32.20 -2.10
CA SER A 66 -6.97 -32.49 -3.52
C SER A 66 -7.07 -33.99 -3.83
N SER A 67 -6.69 -34.85 -2.88
CA SER A 67 -6.75 -36.31 -3.06
C SER A 67 -8.20 -36.81 -3.16
N ALA A 68 -9.15 -36.12 -2.52
CA ALA A 68 -10.58 -36.43 -2.60
C ALA A 68 -11.18 -36.18 -4.00
N LEU A 69 -10.49 -35.42 -4.86
CA LEU A 69 -10.88 -35.18 -6.25
C LEU A 69 -10.30 -36.20 -7.23
N VAL A 70 -9.36 -37.05 -6.80
CA VAL A 70 -8.78 -38.10 -7.64
C VAL A 70 -9.60 -39.38 -7.43
N PRO A 71 -10.33 -39.87 -8.45
CA PRO A 71 -11.02 -41.15 -8.33
C PRO A 71 -10.00 -42.28 -8.20
N VAL A 72 -10.14 -43.07 -7.13
CA VAL A 72 -9.36 -44.29 -6.92
C VAL A 72 -10.13 -45.42 -7.58
N PHE A 73 -9.69 -45.84 -8.76
CA PHE A 73 -10.24 -46.98 -9.52
C PHE A 73 -9.49 -48.27 -9.17
#